data_AF-A0AAV7PJJ0-F1
#
_entry.id   AF-A0AAV7PJJ0-F1
#
_cell.length_a   1.000
_cell.length_b   1.000
_cell.length_c   1.000
_cell.angle_alpha   90.00
_cell.angle_beta   90.00
_cell.angle_gamma   90.00
#
_symmetry.space_group_name_H-M   'P 1'
#
loop_
_entity.id
_entity.type
_entity.pdbx_description
1 polymer ?
#
loop_
_entity_poly.entity_id
_entity_poly.type
_entity_poly.pdbx_seq_one_letter_code
_entity_poly.pdbx_strand_id
1 'polypeptide(L)'
;MKLGLSAPLLTPTHLDKMVYITLLALLCAALCVNAGTPRSSSYSGEYGGGGGKRFSQSGNQLDGPLTALRIRVNRQYVTGLQVRYGTTWSIYQGGKLGDLEEVFLHPGEHIIQVHGKYSSYVRKLVFITNKGRQFPFGKDYGTSFNGAPLYPGSVLRFLSGSSGSVINAIGFHWDKPNSGCVHCSQ
;
A
#
# COMPACT_ATOMS: atom_id res chain seq x y z
N MET A 1 -48.34 -64.08 -18.18
CA MET A 1 -47.20 -63.17 -18.43
C MET A 1 -46.58 -62.80 -17.09
N LYS A 2 -45.36 -63.27 -16.80
CA LYS A 2 -44.64 -62.98 -15.56
C LYS A 2 -43.31 -62.35 -15.98
N LEU A 3 -43.20 -61.02 -15.83
CA LEU A 3 -42.00 -60.26 -16.17
C LEU A 3 -41.05 -60.31 -14.96
N GLY A 4 -39.95 -61.06 -15.09
CA GLY A 4 -38.85 -61.02 -14.14
C GLY A 4 -37.93 -59.85 -14.46
N LEU A 5 -37.83 -58.89 -13.54
CA LEU A 5 -36.91 -57.76 -13.64
C LEU A 5 -35.60 -58.15 -12.94
N SER A 6 -34.56 -58.46 -13.71
CA SER A 6 -33.20 -58.65 -13.21
C SER A 6 -32.57 -57.28 -12.98
N ALA A 7 -32.23 -56.95 -11.73
CA ALA A 7 -31.42 -55.78 -11.42
C ALA A 7 -29.93 -56.13 -11.62
N PRO A 8 -29.14 -55.28 -12.32
CA PRO A 8 -27.72 -55.55 -12.52
C PRO A 8 -26.97 -55.44 -11.18
N LEU A 9 -26.32 -56.53 -10.79
CA LEU A 9 -25.41 -56.57 -9.64
C LEU A 9 -24.12 -55.83 -10.03
N LEU A 10 -23.89 -54.66 -9.44
CA LEU A 10 -22.64 -53.90 -9.60
C LEU A 10 -21.46 -54.74 -9.07
N THR A 11 -20.49 -55.01 -9.93
CA THR A 11 -19.31 -55.82 -9.59
C THR A 11 -18.27 -54.99 -8.81
N PRO A 12 -17.44 -55.62 -7.95
CA PRO A 12 -16.57 -54.93 -6.99
C PRO A 12 -15.59 -53.92 -7.61
N THR A 13 -15.24 -54.11 -8.89
CA THR A 13 -14.29 -53.26 -9.63
C THR A 13 -14.82 -51.86 -9.94
N HIS A 14 -16.13 -51.65 -9.84
CA HIS A 14 -16.75 -50.35 -10.07
C HIS A 14 -16.66 -49.44 -8.85
N LEU A 15 -16.68 -50.03 -7.65
CA LEU A 15 -16.57 -49.29 -6.38
C LEU A 15 -15.14 -48.79 -6.17
N ASP A 16 -14.13 -49.60 -6.47
CA ASP A 16 -12.72 -49.21 -6.37
C ASP A 16 -12.37 -48.05 -7.31
N LYS A 17 -12.89 -48.08 -8.54
CA LYS A 17 -12.73 -46.99 -9.51
C LYS A 17 -13.44 -45.72 -9.06
N MET A 18 -14.65 -45.83 -8.51
CA MET A 18 -15.39 -44.67 -7.97
C MET A 18 -14.68 -44.07 -6.75
N VAL A 19 -14.15 -44.89 -5.85
CA VAL A 19 -13.37 -44.44 -4.69
C VAL A 19 -12.06 -43.77 -5.13
N TYR A 20 -11.40 -44.30 -6.15
CA TYR A 20 -10.17 -43.69 -6.68
C TYR A 20 -10.44 -42.33 -7.35
N ILE A 21 -11.53 -42.22 -8.11
CA ILE A 21 -11.94 -40.96 -8.75
C ILE A 21 -12.35 -39.93 -7.71
N THR A 22 -13.06 -40.33 -6.64
CA THR A 22 -13.44 -39.40 -5.57
C THR A 22 -12.24 -38.96 -4.74
N LEU A 23 -11.31 -39.87 -4.41
CA LEU A 23 -10.05 -39.52 -3.74
C LEU A 23 -9.17 -38.59 -4.60
N LEU A 24 -9.08 -38.84 -5.91
CA LEU A 24 -8.35 -37.98 -6.84
C LEU A 24 -9.00 -36.59 -6.97
N ALA A 25 -10.33 -36.52 -7.02
CA ALA A 25 -11.07 -35.26 -7.06
C ALA A 25 -10.91 -34.46 -5.76
N LEU A 26 -10.93 -35.12 -4.59
CA LEU A 26 -10.68 -34.48 -3.29
C LEU A 26 -9.23 -33.99 -3.17
N LEU A 27 -8.25 -34.75 -3.68
CA LEU A 27 -6.84 -34.34 -3.72
C LEU A 27 -6.63 -33.14 -4.65
N CYS A 28 -7.29 -33.11 -5.82
CA CYS A 28 -7.30 -31.95 -6.71
C CYS A 28 -7.91 -30.73 -6.01
N ALA A 29 -9.07 -30.88 -5.36
CA ALA A 29 -9.72 -29.79 -4.63
C ALA A 29 -8.82 -29.23 -3.50
N ALA A 30 -8.08 -30.09 -2.79
CA ALA A 30 -7.15 -29.68 -1.75
C ALA A 30 -5.94 -28.89 -2.29
N LEU A 31 -5.47 -29.19 -3.50
CA LEU A 31 -4.38 -28.45 -4.18
C LEU A 31 -4.86 -27.12 -4.79
N CYS A 32 -6.16 -26.93 -5.00
CA CYS A 32 -6.73 -25.71 -5.59
C CYS A 32 -6.95 -24.57 -4.59
N VAL A 33 -6.77 -24.77 -3.28
CA VAL A 33 -7.13 -23.77 -2.25
C VAL A 33 -6.01 -22.75 -1.99
N ASN A 34 -4.88 -22.81 -2.70
CA ASN A 34 -3.87 -21.74 -2.65
C ASN A 34 -4.23 -20.55 -3.56
N ALA A 35 -5.48 -20.09 -3.50
CA ALA A 35 -5.83 -18.75 -3.95
C ALA A 35 -5.09 -17.77 -3.03
N GLY A 36 -3.90 -17.35 -3.45
CA GLY A 36 -3.15 -16.30 -2.77
C GLY A 36 -4.09 -15.13 -2.51
N THR A 37 -4.09 -14.62 -1.28
CA THR A 37 -4.91 -13.47 -0.90
C THR A 37 -4.72 -12.36 -1.94
N PRO A 38 -5.82 -11.72 -2.41
CA PRO A 38 -5.71 -10.68 -3.42
C PRO A 38 -4.74 -9.60 -2.92
N ARG A 39 -3.65 -9.38 -3.67
CA ARG A 39 -2.64 -8.38 -3.32
C ARG A 39 -3.31 -7.00 -3.33
N SER A 40 -3.29 -6.31 -2.21
CA SER A 40 -3.80 -4.93 -2.11
C SER A 40 -2.70 -3.88 -1.97
N SER A 41 -1.47 -4.33 -1.66
CA SER A 41 -0.30 -3.48 -1.45
C SER A 41 0.41 -3.15 -2.77
N SER A 42 0.75 -1.89 -3.00
CA SER A 42 1.56 -1.46 -4.15
C SER A 42 2.56 -0.36 -3.78
N TYR A 43 3.54 -0.10 -4.63
CA TYR A 43 4.61 0.86 -4.40
C TYR A 43 4.78 1.79 -5.60
N SER A 44 4.99 3.08 -5.34
CA SER A 44 5.34 4.08 -6.34
C SER A 44 6.65 4.79 -5.94
N GLY A 45 7.72 4.60 -6.72
CA GLY A 45 9.01 5.23 -6.45
C GLY A 45 10.22 4.40 -6.92
N GLU A 46 11.45 4.74 -6.53
CA GLU A 46 11.82 5.92 -5.73
C GLU A 46 12.02 7.14 -6.65
N TYR A 47 11.39 8.27 -6.32
CA TYR A 47 11.50 9.52 -7.09
C TYR A 47 12.52 10.46 -6.47
N GLY A 48 13.61 10.74 -7.18
CA GLY A 48 14.69 11.61 -6.71
C GLY A 48 16.07 11.14 -7.19
N GLY A 49 17.12 11.53 -6.46
CA GLY A 49 18.50 11.12 -6.73
C GLY A 49 18.99 9.98 -5.83
N GLY A 50 20.16 9.41 -6.14
CA GLY A 50 20.71 8.22 -5.46
C GLY A 50 21.50 8.47 -4.16
N GLY A 51 21.50 9.69 -3.62
CA GLY A 51 22.28 10.04 -2.42
C GLY A 51 21.53 9.85 -1.10
N GLY A 52 22.19 10.15 0.02
CA GLY A 52 21.57 10.12 1.35
C GLY A 52 21.45 8.72 1.96
N LYS A 53 21.02 8.67 3.24
CA LYS A 53 20.76 7.42 3.97
C LYS A 53 19.30 7.00 3.77
N ARG A 54 19.09 5.71 3.50
CA ARG A 54 17.74 5.14 3.36
C ARG A 54 16.95 5.22 4.66
N PHE A 55 15.65 5.46 4.52
CA PHE A 55 14.67 5.38 5.60
C PHE A 55 13.40 4.66 5.12
N SER A 56 12.69 4.05 6.05
CA SER A 56 11.36 3.49 5.83
C SER A 56 10.51 3.76 7.07
N GLN A 57 9.27 4.18 6.85
CA GLN A 57 8.26 4.34 7.91
C GLN A 57 7.30 3.15 7.95
N SER A 58 7.70 1.99 7.41
CA SER A 58 6.87 0.77 7.36
C SER A 58 6.41 0.30 8.75
N GLY A 59 7.20 0.49 9.80
CA GLY A 59 6.78 0.16 11.17
C GLY A 59 5.69 1.07 11.70
N ASN A 60 5.67 2.35 11.29
CA ASN A 60 4.74 3.35 11.81
C ASN A 60 3.29 3.12 11.37
N GLN A 61 3.05 2.31 10.33
CA GLN A 61 1.67 1.99 9.93
C GLN A 61 0.88 1.23 11.00
N LEU A 62 1.58 0.63 11.99
CA LEU A 62 0.99 -0.02 13.15
C LEU A 62 0.44 0.99 14.17
N ASP A 63 0.97 2.22 14.20
CA ASP A 63 0.49 3.29 15.08
C ASP A 63 -0.87 3.85 14.62
N GLY A 64 -1.26 3.59 13.37
CA GLY A 64 -2.54 4.00 12.80
C GLY A 64 -2.42 4.55 11.37
N PRO A 65 -3.53 5.06 10.80
CA PRO A 65 -3.51 5.72 9.49
C PRO A 65 -2.72 7.03 9.55
N LEU A 66 -2.30 7.55 8.39
CA LEU A 66 -1.76 8.91 8.32
C LEU A 66 -2.80 9.92 8.82
N THR A 67 -2.39 10.81 9.72
CA THR A 67 -3.25 11.88 10.28
C THR A 67 -2.69 13.28 10.13
N ALA A 68 -1.39 13.43 9.89
CA ALA A 68 -0.77 14.72 9.63
C ALA A 68 0.55 14.59 8.87
N LEU A 69 0.95 15.67 8.20
CA LEU A 69 2.23 15.82 7.51
C LEU A 69 2.95 17.04 8.06
N ARG A 70 4.25 16.92 8.23
CA ARG A 70 5.20 18.01 8.45
C ARG A 70 6.22 17.96 7.33
N ILE A 71 6.29 18.99 6.51
CA ILE A 71 7.20 19.07 5.37
C ILE A 71 8.02 20.33 5.52
N ARG A 72 9.35 20.17 5.56
CA ARG A 72 10.26 21.32 5.56
C ARG A 72 10.68 21.63 4.14
N VAL A 73 10.58 22.89 3.76
CA VAL A 73 10.92 23.37 2.42
C VAL A 73 11.83 24.57 2.50
N ASN A 74 12.82 24.66 1.60
CA ASN A 74 13.58 25.88 1.41
C ASN A 74 13.30 26.48 0.03
N ARG A 75 14.11 27.44 -0.40
CA ARG A 75 13.96 28.10 -1.70
C ARG A 75 13.99 27.14 -2.90
N GLN A 76 14.51 25.93 -2.75
CA GLN A 76 14.74 25.00 -3.86
C GLN A 76 14.19 23.59 -3.64
N TYR A 77 14.21 23.07 -2.42
CA TYR A 77 14.04 21.64 -2.14
C TYR A 77 13.06 21.38 -0.99
N VAL A 78 12.51 20.18 -0.99
CA VAL A 78 11.97 19.56 0.23
C VAL A 78 13.16 19.08 1.04
N THR A 79 13.40 19.73 2.17
CA THR A 79 14.61 19.52 2.98
C THR A 79 14.38 18.51 4.10
N GLY A 80 13.14 18.34 4.54
CA GLY A 80 12.81 17.36 5.57
C GLY A 80 11.34 16.97 5.57
N LEU A 81 11.03 15.84 6.21
CA LEU A 81 9.67 15.36 6.37
C LEU A 81 9.48 14.61 7.68
N GLN A 82 8.24 14.65 8.17
CA GLN A 82 7.76 13.85 9.29
C GLN A 82 6.28 13.57 9.05
N VAL A 83 5.83 12.38 9.41
CA VAL A 83 4.46 11.93 9.16
C VAL A 83 3.87 11.47 10.48
N ARG A 84 2.62 11.84 10.75
CA ARG A 84 1.89 11.37 11.92
C ARG A 84 1.02 10.18 11.56
N TYR A 85 1.16 9.12 12.34
CA TYR A 85 0.43 7.86 12.21
C TYR A 85 -0.41 7.65 13.47
N GLY A 86 -1.74 7.62 13.30
CA GLY A 86 -2.67 7.71 14.41
C GLY A 86 -2.39 8.97 15.23
N THR A 87 -1.85 8.80 16.43
CA THR A 87 -1.45 9.93 17.30
C THR A 87 0.06 10.19 17.37
N THR A 88 0.87 9.32 16.76
CA THR A 88 2.32 9.27 16.94
C THR A 88 3.06 9.85 15.74
N TRP A 89 3.98 10.76 15.97
CA TRP A 89 4.86 11.26 14.91
C TRP A 89 6.00 10.28 14.64
N SER A 90 6.31 10.03 13.37
CA SER A 90 7.49 9.27 12.97
C SER A 90 8.79 10.02 13.30
N ILE A 91 9.92 9.33 13.17
CA ILE A 91 11.24 9.97 13.25
C ILE A 91 11.37 10.99 12.10
N TYR A 92 11.75 12.22 12.43
CA TYR A 92 12.02 13.28 11.46
C TYR A 92 13.16 12.86 10.51
N GLN A 93 12.96 13.06 9.21
CA GLN A 93 13.94 12.77 8.16
C GLN A 93 14.40 14.06 7.49
N GLY A 94 15.67 14.12 7.08
CA GLY A 94 16.23 15.26 6.35
C GLY A 94 16.89 16.33 7.25
N GLY A 95 17.15 17.49 6.66
CA GLY A 95 17.87 18.61 7.27
C GLY A 95 16.99 19.60 8.02
N LYS A 96 17.63 20.64 8.56
CA LYS A 96 16.99 21.68 9.39
C LYS A 96 16.75 23.00 8.67
N LEU A 97 17.27 23.17 7.45
CA LEU A 97 17.17 24.42 6.69
C LEU A 97 15.82 24.57 6.00
N GLY A 98 15.23 25.76 6.08
CA GLY A 98 13.94 26.09 5.46
C GLY A 98 12.79 26.14 6.47
N ASP A 99 11.60 26.44 5.98
CA ASP A 99 10.39 26.62 6.78
C ASP A 99 9.67 25.28 6.95
N LEU A 100 9.13 25.05 8.16
CA LEU A 100 8.37 23.84 8.47
C LEU A 100 6.89 24.14 8.26
N GLU A 101 6.28 23.45 7.30
CA GLU A 101 4.85 23.50 7.04
C GLU A 101 4.18 22.25 7.63
N GLU A 102 3.00 22.42 8.22
CA GLU A 102 2.26 21.34 8.90
C GLU A 102 0.79 21.34 8.48
N VAL A 103 0.26 20.15 8.17
CA VAL A 103 -1.15 19.97 7.82
C VAL A 103 -1.72 18.74 8.52
N PHE A 104 -2.97 18.86 8.97
CA PHE A 104 -3.74 17.76 9.54
C PHE A 104 -4.80 17.26 8.57
N LEU A 105 -4.91 15.94 8.47
CA LEU A 105 -6.00 15.26 7.78
C LEU A 105 -7.23 15.25 8.68
N HIS A 106 -8.40 15.44 8.09
CA HIS A 106 -9.67 15.28 8.78
C HIS A 106 -9.94 13.80 9.12
N PRO A 107 -10.82 13.48 10.07
CA PRO A 107 -11.24 12.10 10.32
C PRO A 107 -11.73 11.40 9.04
N GLY A 108 -11.22 10.20 8.76
CA GLY A 108 -11.53 9.42 7.55
C GLY A 108 -10.98 9.99 6.24
N GLU A 109 -10.13 11.01 6.31
CA GLU A 109 -9.42 11.53 5.14
C GLU A 109 -8.13 10.78 4.90
N HIS A 110 -7.93 10.37 3.66
CA HIS A 110 -6.79 9.59 3.22
C HIS A 110 -6.16 10.19 1.99
N ILE A 111 -4.84 10.13 1.91
CA ILE A 111 -4.08 10.50 0.72
C ILE A 111 -4.24 9.38 -0.30
N ILE A 112 -4.71 9.72 -1.49
CA ILE A 112 -5.01 8.77 -2.58
C ILE A 112 -4.08 8.93 -3.78
N GLN A 113 -3.35 10.04 -3.85
CA GLN A 113 -2.41 10.31 -4.92
C GLN A 113 -1.37 11.32 -4.41
N VAL A 114 -0.14 11.18 -4.89
CA VAL A 114 0.90 12.18 -4.71
C VAL A 114 1.54 12.45 -6.05
N HIS A 115 1.53 13.70 -6.48
CA HIS A 115 2.35 14.13 -7.62
C HIS A 115 3.39 15.13 -7.15
N GLY A 116 4.42 15.32 -7.95
CA GLY A 116 5.52 16.18 -7.50
C GLY A 116 6.56 16.38 -8.58
N LYS A 117 7.67 17.00 -8.15
CA LYS A 117 8.83 17.23 -9.00
C LYS A 117 10.13 16.92 -8.25
N TYR A 118 11.11 16.42 -8.99
CA TYR A 118 12.48 16.20 -8.48
C TYR A 118 13.51 16.59 -9.54
N SER A 119 14.75 16.84 -9.09
CA SER A 119 15.93 16.85 -9.97
C SER A 119 16.97 15.92 -9.37
N SER A 120 18.07 16.44 -8.82
CA SER A 120 18.98 15.66 -7.98
C SER A 120 18.37 15.30 -6.62
N TYR A 121 17.37 16.07 -6.18
CA TYR A 121 16.66 15.91 -4.90
C TYR A 121 15.15 16.18 -5.10
N VAL A 122 14.33 15.82 -4.12
CA VAL A 122 12.89 16.12 -4.13
C VAL A 122 12.66 17.63 -4.01
N ARG A 123 11.83 18.18 -4.89
CA ARG A 123 11.59 19.63 -4.99
C ARG A 123 10.17 20.04 -4.70
N LYS A 124 9.20 19.23 -5.12
CA LYS A 124 7.77 19.48 -4.91
C LYS A 124 7.05 18.20 -4.56
N LEU A 125 6.13 18.30 -3.62
CA LEU A 125 5.16 17.27 -3.26
C LEU A 125 3.78 17.91 -3.23
N VAL A 126 2.79 17.24 -3.82
CA VAL A 126 1.39 17.64 -3.73
C VAL A 126 0.60 16.41 -3.36
N PHE A 127 0.07 16.39 -2.14
CA PHE A 127 -0.71 15.30 -1.61
C PHE A 127 -2.19 15.57 -1.89
N ILE A 128 -2.86 14.65 -2.59
CA ILE A 128 -4.28 14.74 -2.94
C ILE A 128 -5.04 13.73 -2.08
N THR A 129 -6.15 14.17 -1.48
CA THR A 129 -6.98 13.32 -0.61
C THR A 129 -8.29 12.89 -1.24
N ASN A 130 -8.88 11.83 -0.68
CA ASN A 130 -10.23 11.36 -1.02
C ASN A 130 -11.34 12.38 -0.72
N LYS A 131 -11.05 13.45 0.02
CA LYS A 131 -11.97 14.58 0.27
C LYS A 131 -11.75 15.76 -0.69
N GLY A 132 -10.95 15.57 -1.73
CA GLY A 132 -10.67 16.59 -2.74
C GLY A 132 -9.74 17.71 -2.28
N ARG A 133 -9.11 17.59 -1.10
CA ARG A 133 -8.11 18.57 -0.63
C ARG A 133 -6.76 18.29 -1.28
N GLN A 134 -5.98 19.35 -1.47
CA GLN A 134 -4.62 19.27 -1.99
C GLN A 134 -3.66 20.03 -1.06
N PHE A 135 -2.52 19.42 -0.74
CA PHE A 135 -1.46 20.03 0.07
C PHE A 135 -0.17 20.14 -0.73
N PRO A 136 0.07 21.29 -1.38
CA PRO A 136 1.30 21.53 -2.13
C PRO A 136 2.43 22.00 -1.20
N PHE A 137 3.61 21.43 -1.38
CA PHE A 137 4.85 21.78 -0.69
C PHE A 137 5.99 21.92 -1.69
N GLY A 138 6.84 22.93 -1.52
CA GLY A 138 8.08 23.09 -2.28
C GLY A 138 7.91 23.89 -3.59
N LYS A 139 8.78 23.64 -4.58
CA LYS A 139 8.93 24.49 -5.78
C LYS A 139 8.79 23.71 -7.08
N ASP A 140 8.07 24.30 -8.03
CA ASP A 140 7.71 23.67 -9.30
C ASP A 140 8.85 23.67 -10.33
N TYR A 141 9.84 22.81 -10.14
CA TYR A 141 10.97 22.67 -11.07
C TYR A 141 11.48 21.22 -11.09
N GLY A 142 11.91 20.76 -12.27
CA GLY A 142 12.47 19.42 -12.49
C GLY A 142 11.48 18.44 -13.12
N THR A 143 11.83 17.16 -13.06
CA THR A 143 11.07 16.03 -13.61
C THR A 143 9.82 15.79 -12.80
N SER A 144 8.67 15.75 -13.48
CA SER A 144 7.39 15.43 -12.86
C SER A 144 7.28 13.93 -12.53
N PHE A 145 6.60 13.61 -11.44
CA PHE A 145 6.16 12.24 -11.16
C PHE A 145 4.72 12.22 -10.67
N ASN A 146 4.11 11.03 -10.75
CA ASN A 146 2.80 10.73 -10.21
C ASN A 146 2.85 9.36 -9.54
N GLY A 147 2.60 9.33 -8.23
CA GLY A 147 2.42 8.12 -7.44
C GLY A 147 0.93 7.96 -7.11
N ALA A 148 0.38 6.82 -7.51
CA ALA A 148 -0.98 6.42 -7.25
C ALA A 148 -1.02 4.91 -6.97
N PRO A 149 -2.00 4.42 -6.18
CA PRO A 149 -2.14 3.00 -5.92
C PRO A 149 -2.43 2.20 -7.19
N LEU A 150 -1.86 1.00 -7.30
CA LEU A 150 -2.20 0.06 -8.36
C LEU A 150 -3.59 -0.56 -8.16
N TYR A 151 -4.00 -0.73 -6.90
CA TYR A 151 -5.22 -1.45 -6.53
C TYR A 151 -6.33 -0.50 -6.11
N PRO A 152 -7.59 -0.70 -6.59
CA PRO A 152 -8.72 0.13 -6.22
C PRO A 152 -8.98 0.17 -4.71
N GLY A 153 -9.31 1.36 -4.22
CA GLY A 153 -9.62 1.60 -2.80
C GLY A 153 -8.42 1.53 -1.87
N SER A 154 -7.18 1.44 -2.39
CA SER A 154 -5.97 1.60 -1.59
C SER A 154 -5.64 3.08 -1.36
N VAL A 155 -4.97 3.36 -0.26
CA VAL A 155 -4.58 4.69 0.20
C VAL A 155 -3.12 4.70 0.63
N LEU A 156 -2.52 5.88 0.77
CA LEU A 156 -1.14 5.99 1.23
C LEU A 156 -1.03 5.48 2.67
N ARG A 157 -0.14 4.50 2.88
CA ARG A 157 0.07 3.82 4.15
C ARG A 157 1.31 4.25 4.88
N PHE A 158 2.40 4.46 4.17
CA PHE A 158 3.64 4.99 4.73
C PHE A 158 4.57 5.48 3.61
N LEU A 159 5.62 6.20 4.02
CA LEU A 159 6.67 6.68 3.14
C LEU A 159 7.96 5.89 3.35
N SER A 160 8.74 5.78 2.29
CA SER A 160 10.16 5.41 2.35
C SER A 160 10.97 6.38 1.51
N GLY A 161 12.30 6.28 1.56
CA GLY A 161 13.14 7.07 0.68
C GLY A 161 14.57 7.12 1.15
N SER A 162 15.23 8.22 0.81
CA SER A 162 16.59 8.55 1.22
C SER A 162 16.69 10.01 1.63
N SER A 163 17.48 10.29 2.68
CA SER A 163 17.66 11.66 3.18
C SER A 163 19.07 11.94 3.70
N GLY A 164 19.42 13.22 3.71
CA GLY A 164 20.61 13.80 4.31
C GLY A 164 20.30 15.21 4.83
N SER A 165 20.97 16.23 4.32
CA SER A 165 20.56 17.63 4.53
C SER A 165 19.27 18.02 3.78
N VAL A 166 18.86 17.18 2.83
CA VAL A 166 17.61 17.30 2.04
C VAL A 166 16.94 15.92 1.90
N ILE A 167 15.72 15.88 1.36
CA ILE A 167 15.11 14.63 0.91
C ILE A 167 15.66 14.29 -0.48
N ASN A 168 16.50 13.25 -0.54
CA ASN A 168 17.17 12.83 -1.77
C ASN A 168 16.19 12.18 -2.74
N ALA A 169 15.44 11.20 -2.24
CA ALA A 169 14.39 10.55 -2.99
C ALA A 169 13.28 10.02 -2.08
N ILE A 170 12.10 9.80 -2.66
CA ILE A 170 10.87 9.47 -1.92
C ILE A 170 10.11 8.33 -2.62
N GLY A 171 9.52 7.45 -1.82
CA GLY A 171 8.68 6.35 -2.25
C GLY A 171 7.38 6.30 -1.44
N PHE A 172 6.30 5.90 -2.11
CA PHE A 172 4.95 5.86 -1.57
C PHE A 172 4.46 4.42 -1.53
N HIS A 173 4.01 3.97 -0.36
CA HIS A 173 3.50 2.62 -0.15
C HIS A 173 2.01 2.69 0.07
N TRP A 174 1.28 1.96 -0.76
CA TRP A 174 -0.17 1.97 -0.82
C TRP A 174 -0.73 0.63 -0.37
N ASP A 175 -1.83 0.65 0.36
CA ASP A 175 -2.58 -0.55 0.75
C ASP A 175 -4.00 -0.15 1.16
N LYS A 176 -4.83 -1.11 1.54
CA LYS A 176 -6.16 -0.82 2.09
C LYS A 176 -6.07 0.11 3.30
N PRO A 177 -7.03 1.03 3.46
CA PRO A 177 -7.21 1.76 4.71
C PRO A 177 -7.28 0.79 5.88
N ASN A 178 -6.86 1.23 7.07
CA ASN A 178 -7.07 0.42 8.26
C ASN A 178 -8.57 0.28 8.41
N SER A 179 -9.09 -0.94 8.22
CA SER A 179 -10.39 -1.28 8.76
C SER A 179 -10.22 -1.14 10.26
N GLY A 180 -10.85 -0.13 10.88
CA GLY A 180 -10.90 0.04 12.34
C GLY A 180 -11.66 -1.08 13.04
N CYS A 181 -11.65 -2.27 12.45
CA CYS A 181 -12.45 -3.42 12.78
C CYS A 181 -11.55 -4.64 12.54
N VAL A 182 -11.06 -5.19 13.65
CA VAL A 182 -10.28 -6.43 13.68
C VAL A 182 -11.17 -7.65 13.34
N HIS A 183 -12.49 -7.43 13.20
CA HIS A 183 -13.52 -8.47 13.01
C HIS A 183 -14.54 -8.19 11.89
N CYS A 184 -14.26 -7.36 10.88
CA CYS A 184 -15.24 -7.07 9.81
C CYS A 184 -15.26 -8.11 8.68
N SER A 185 -14.85 -9.34 8.98
CA SER A 185 -15.08 -10.51 8.13
C SER A 185 -15.28 -11.72 9.03
N GLN A 186 -16.51 -11.86 9.53
CA GLN A 186 -17.13 -13.13 9.90
C GLN A 186 -18.50 -13.17 9.26
#